data_AF-A0A521VHG1-F1
#
_entry.id   AF-A0A521VHG1-F1
#
_cell.length_a   1.000
_cell.length_b   1.000
_cell.length_c   1.000
_cell.angle_alpha   90.00
_cell.angle_beta   90.00
_cell.angle_gamma   90.00
#
_symmetry.space_group_name_H-M   'P 1'
#
loop_
_entity.id
_entity.type
_entity.pdbx_description
1 polymer ?
#
loop_
_entity_poly.entity_id
_entity_poly.type
_entity_poly.pdbx_seq_one_letter_code
_entity_poly.pdbx_strand_id
1 'polypeptide(L)'
;MKFEIPKPLQAEHEELHATLVTATKLAGPVGEAAREVARLLHPHFVNEEDFALPPLALLSELARGGVTPEMAEVLPMTRRLKAELPKMLAEHRQIAGALEKLRAAARAAGRPEYERFAAALMLHAQTEERVLYPAAILIGEHVASSLNEAIATH
;
A
#
# COMPACT_ATOMS: atom_id res chain seq x y z
N MET A 1 -20.31 -7.55 -1.00
CA MET A 1 -19.33 -7.82 -2.08
C MET A 1 -17.95 -8.06 -1.47
N LYS A 2 -17.12 -8.95 -2.04
CA LYS A 2 -15.71 -9.09 -1.62
C LYS A 2 -14.83 -8.22 -2.52
N PHE A 3 -14.01 -7.35 -1.92
CA PHE A 3 -13.08 -6.49 -2.64
C PHE A 3 -11.68 -7.10 -2.55
N GLU A 4 -11.30 -7.90 -3.54
CA GLU A 4 -9.97 -8.52 -3.56
C GLU A 4 -8.93 -7.54 -4.09
N ILE A 5 -7.78 -7.47 -3.44
CA ILE A 5 -6.67 -6.63 -3.88
C ILE A 5 -6.34 -6.99 -5.34
N PRO A 6 -6.21 -6.02 -6.25
CA PRO A 6 -5.83 -6.30 -7.63
C PRO A 6 -4.55 -7.13 -7.70
N LYS A 7 -4.60 -8.26 -8.44
CA LYS A 7 -3.49 -9.23 -8.52
C LYS A 7 -2.11 -8.64 -8.77
N PRO A 8 -1.93 -7.62 -9.64
CA PRO A 8 -0.61 -6.99 -9.82
C PRO A 8 -0.04 -6.39 -8.53
N LEU A 9 -0.88 -5.77 -7.69
CA LEU A 9 -0.46 -5.16 -6.43
C LEU A 9 -0.13 -6.23 -5.39
N GLN A 10 -0.97 -7.27 -5.31
CA GLN A 10 -0.72 -8.41 -4.43
C GLN A 10 0.62 -9.10 -4.74
N ALA A 11 0.91 -9.34 -6.03
CA ALA A 11 2.16 -9.96 -6.45
C ALA A 11 3.38 -9.10 -6.12
N GLU A 12 3.29 -7.78 -6.26
CA GLU A 12 4.37 -6.85 -5.86
C GLU A 12 4.61 -6.91 -4.34
N HIS A 13 3.55 -6.83 -3.52
CA HIS A 13 3.64 -6.94 -2.06
C HIS A 13 4.28 -8.27 -1.62
N GLU A 14 3.89 -9.39 -2.22
CA GLU A 14 4.46 -10.71 -1.95
C GLU A 14 5.96 -10.77 -2.28
N GLU A 15 6.39 -10.21 -3.41
CA GLU A 15 7.80 -10.17 -3.82
C GLU A 15 8.65 -9.30 -2.89
N LEU A 16 8.15 -8.11 -2.53
CA LEU A 16 8.81 -7.20 -1.59
C LEU A 16 8.97 -7.85 -0.21
N HIS A 17 7.92 -8.52 0.27
CA HIS A 17 7.95 -9.22 1.54
C HIS A 17 8.93 -10.41 1.52
N ALA A 18 8.94 -11.22 0.46
CA ALA A 18 9.86 -12.34 0.30
C ALA A 18 11.33 -11.89 0.30
N THR A 19 11.63 -10.79 -0.39
CA THR A 19 12.98 -10.21 -0.42
C THR A 19 13.40 -9.71 0.96
N LEU A 20 12.49 -9.02 1.68
CA LEU A 20 12.75 -8.52 3.03
C LEU A 20 13.01 -9.67 4.02
N VAL A 21 12.21 -10.73 3.98
CA VAL A 21 12.39 -11.93 4.80
C VAL A 21 13.75 -12.59 4.55
N THR A 22 14.24 -12.57 3.32
CA THR A 22 15.58 -13.07 3.02
C THR A 22 16.67 -12.17 3.62
N ALA A 23 16.49 -10.84 3.53
CA ALA A 23 17.41 -9.86 4.10
C ALA A 23 17.49 -9.98 5.64
N THR A 24 16.36 -10.20 6.33
CA THR A 24 16.31 -10.29 7.80
C THR A 24 17.05 -11.49 8.37
N LYS A 25 17.34 -12.52 7.55
CA LYS A 25 18.10 -13.72 7.93
C LYS A 25 19.61 -13.52 7.88
N LEU A 26 20.09 -12.41 7.32
CA LEU A 26 21.51 -12.12 7.28
C LEU A 26 22.05 -11.78 8.67
N ALA A 27 23.32 -12.14 8.89
CA ALA A 27 24.10 -11.67 10.02
C ALA A 27 24.65 -10.26 9.74
N GLY A 28 24.99 -9.54 10.82
CA GLY A 28 25.64 -8.24 10.75
C GLY A 28 24.70 -7.08 10.34
N PRO A 29 25.29 -5.91 9.99
CA PRO A 29 24.55 -4.66 9.87
C PRO A 29 23.41 -4.66 8.83
N VAL A 30 23.56 -5.40 7.73
CA VAL A 30 22.51 -5.52 6.70
C VAL A 30 21.27 -6.21 7.27
N GLY A 31 21.46 -7.33 7.98
CA GLY A 31 20.35 -8.07 8.58
C GLY A 31 19.70 -7.30 9.73
N GLU A 32 20.47 -6.56 10.52
CA GLU A 32 19.94 -5.69 11.58
C GLU A 32 19.06 -4.57 11.00
N ALA A 33 19.54 -3.89 9.96
CA ALA A 33 18.76 -2.86 9.29
C ALA A 33 17.50 -3.44 8.62
N ALA A 34 17.60 -4.62 8.01
CA ALA A 34 16.45 -5.30 7.40
C ALA A 34 15.38 -5.69 8.45
N ARG A 35 15.80 -6.14 9.64
CA ARG A 35 14.86 -6.45 10.74
C ARG A 35 14.13 -5.20 11.23
N GLU A 36 14.81 -4.06 11.28
CA GLU A 36 14.17 -2.79 11.63
C GLU A 36 13.16 -2.35 10.56
N VAL A 37 13.49 -2.49 9.27
CA VAL A 37 12.52 -2.26 8.18
C VAL A 37 11.31 -3.18 8.36
N ALA A 38 11.51 -4.48 8.59
CA ALA A 38 10.41 -5.44 8.75
C ALA A 38 9.50 -5.12 9.95
N ARG A 39 10.08 -4.67 11.07
CA ARG A 39 9.34 -4.28 12.27
C ARG A 39 8.38 -3.11 12.00
N LEU A 40 8.79 -2.17 11.15
CA LEU A 40 7.97 -1.01 10.77
C LEU A 40 6.99 -1.33 9.63
N LEU A 41 7.44 -2.09 8.63
CA LEU A 41 6.68 -2.35 7.42
C LEU A 41 5.55 -3.36 7.61
N HIS A 42 5.74 -4.40 8.40
CA HIS A 42 4.72 -5.45 8.55
C HIS A 42 3.36 -4.92 9.04
N PRO A 43 3.26 -4.15 10.15
CA PRO A 43 1.97 -3.60 10.58
C PRO A 43 1.40 -2.58 9.57
N HIS A 44 2.26 -1.94 8.78
CA HIS A 44 1.83 -1.04 7.72
C HIS A 44 1.13 -1.80 6.59
N PHE A 45 1.75 -2.85 6.05
CA PHE A 45 1.16 -3.72 5.02
C PHE A 45 -0.18 -4.32 5.47
N VAL A 46 -0.29 -4.73 6.73
CA VAL A 46 -1.57 -5.22 7.28
C VAL A 46 -2.67 -4.16 7.14
N ASN A 47 -2.38 -2.89 7.42
CA ASN A 47 -3.37 -1.81 7.25
C ASN A 47 -3.71 -1.59 5.77
N GLU A 48 -2.71 -1.68 4.88
CA GLU A 48 -2.93 -1.53 3.45
C GLU A 48 -3.83 -2.61 2.88
N GLU A 49 -3.55 -3.87 3.23
CA GLU A 49 -4.33 -5.03 2.82
C GLU A 49 -5.75 -5.04 3.43
N ASP A 50 -5.91 -4.48 4.62
CA ASP A 50 -7.20 -4.41 5.32
C ASP A 50 -8.13 -3.35 4.72
N PHE A 51 -7.63 -2.17 4.34
CA PHE A 51 -8.52 -1.08 3.89
C PHE A 51 -8.00 -0.18 2.77
N ALA A 52 -6.70 -0.14 2.47
CA ALA A 52 -6.18 0.82 1.49
C ALA A 52 -6.24 0.29 0.05
N LEU A 53 -5.83 -0.96 -0.16
CA LEU A 53 -5.74 -1.59 -1.47
C LEU A 53 -7.03 -2.28 -1.95
N PRO A 54 -7.84 -2.93 -1.09
CA PRO A 54 -9.08 -3.57 -1.52
C PRO A 54 -10.02 -2.68 -2.36
N PRO A 55 -10.24 -1.38 -2.05
CA PRO A 55 -11.11 -0.52 -2.85
C PRO A 55 -10.73 -0.41 -4.33
N LEU A 56 -9.45 -0.59 -4.66
CA LEU A 56 -8.92 -0.51 -6.03
C LEU A 56 -9.50 -1.60 -6.95
N ALA A 57 -10.09 -2.66 -6.40
CA ALA A 57 -10.82 -3.69 -7.14
C ALA A 57 -11.96 -3.12 -8.00
N LEU A 58 -12.53 -1.98 -7.60
CA LEU A 58 -13.64 -1.35 -8.29
C LEU A 58 -13.22 -0.47 -9.49
N LEU A 59 -11.94 -0.11 -9.62
CA LEU A 59 -11.47 0.86 -10.63
C LEU A 59 -11.95 0.55 -12.04
N SER A 60 -11.86 -0.71 -12.46
CA SER A 60 -12.21 -1.10 -13.83
C SER A 60 -13.71 -1.05 -14.12
N GLU A 61 -14.56 -1.39 -13.15
CA GLU A 61 -16.01 -1.31 -13.33
C GLU A 61 -16.52 0.13 -13.27
N LEU A 62 -16.01 0.92 -12.31
CA LEU A 62 -16.34 2.35 -12.22
C LEU A 62 -15.91 3.11 -13.48
N ALA A 63 -14.74 2.80 -14.04
CA ALA A 63 -14.28 3.41 -15.29
C ALA A 63 -15.18 3.11 -16.51
N ARG A 64 -16.01 2.06 -16.44
CA ARG A 64 -17.02 1.73 -17.47
C ARG A 64 -18.39 2.34 -17.18
N GLY A 65 -18.52 3.10 -16.10
CA GLY A 65 -19.79 3.67 -15.61
C GLY A 65 -20.66 2.68 -14.84
N GLY A 66 -20.12 1.51 -14.46
CA GLY A 66 -20.84 0.52 -13.68
C GLY A 66 -20.87 0.87 -12.20
N VAL A 67 -22.05 1.20 -11.68
CA VAL A 67 -22.27 1.44 -10.24
C VAL A 67 -23.46 0.60 -9.78
N THR A 68 -23.29 -0.19 -8.73
CA THR A 68 -24.37 -0.98 -8.12
C THR A 68 -24.52 -0.65 -6.63
N PRO A 69 -25.71 -0.84 -6.03
CA PRO A 69 -25.92 -0.56 -4.61
C PRO A 69 -24.95 -1.30 -3.67
N GLU A 70 -24.52 -2.52 -4.01
CA GLU A 70 -23.60 -3.33 -3.22
C GLU A 70 -22.19 -2.71 -3.13
N MET A 71 -21.82 -1.84 -4.07
CA MET A 71 -20.55 -1.11 -4.02
C MET A 71 -20.47 -0.17 -2.81
N ALA A 72 -21.59 0.20 -2.19
CA ALA A 72 -21.62 0.97 -0.94
C ALA A 72 -20.84 0.30 0.20
N GLU A 73 -20.65 -1.02 0.16
CA GLU A 73 -19.83 -1.76 1.12
C GLU A 73 -18.34 -1.35 1.10
N VAL A 74 -17.87 -0.65 0.05
CA VAL A 74 -16.49 -0.13 -0.02
C VAL A 74 -16.27 1.14 0.82
N LEU A 75 -17.37 1.83 1.17
CA LEU A 75 -17.32 3.16 1.80
C LEU A 75 -16.64 3.17 3.18
N PRO A 76 -16.83 2.16 4.07
CA PRO A 76 -16.11 2.12 5.34
C PRO A 76 -14.58 2.11 5.17
N MET A 77 -14.06 1.31 4.22
CA MET A 77 -12.62 1.20 3.95
C MET A 77 -12.04 2.52 3.42
N THR A 78 -12.68 3.12 2.42
CA THR A 78 -12.21 4.37 1.79
C THR A 78 -12.30 5.57 2.74
N ARG A 79 -13.33 5.63 3.60
CA ARG A 79 -13.44 6.65 4.66
C ARG A 79 -12.37 6.45 5.73
N ARG A 80 -12.10 5.20 6.13
CA ARG A 80 -11.01 4.89 7.06
C ARG A 80 -9.67 5.28 6.48
N LEU A 81 -9.39 4.94 5.22
CA LEU A 81 -8.18 5.37 4.51
C LEU A 81 -8.04 6.88 4.55
N LYS A 82 -9.09 7.63 4.20
CA LYS A 82 -9.06 9.10 4.23
C LYS A 82 -8.77 9.66 5.63
N ALA A 83 -9.35 9.07 6.66
CA ALA A 83 -9.14 9.48 8.06
C ALA A 83 -7.75 9.12 8.59
N GLU A 84 -7.22 7.95 8.22
CA GLU A 84 -5.91 7.45 8.65
C GLU A 84 -4.76 7.88 7.74
N LEU A 85 -5.03 8.54 6.61
CA LEU A 85 -4.01 8.95 5.64
C LEU A 85 -2.83 9.71 6.28
N PRO A 86 -3.01 10.70 7.19
CA PRO A 86 -1.88 11.36 7.84
C PRO A 86 -0.96 10.42 8.61
N LYS A 87 -1.53 9.36 9.22
CA LYS A 87 -0.79 8.31 9.93
C LYS A 87 -0.06 7.40 8.95
N MET A 88 -0.72 6.92 7.89
CA MET A 88 -0.10 6.10 6.83
C MET A 88 1.13 6.81 6.24
N LEU A 89 1.00 8.11 5.92
CA LEU A 89 2.11 8.93 5.43
C LEU A 89 3.23 9.11 6.46
N ALA A 90 2.90 9.14 7.75
CA ALA A 90 3.91 9.21 8.82
C ALA A 90 4.68 7.90 8.94
N GLU A 91 4.00 6.76 8.80
CA GLU A 91 4.61 5.43 8.77
C GLU A 91 5.56 5.30 7.57
N HIS A 92 5.15 5.71 6.37
CA HIS A 92 6.02 5.78 5.19
C HIS A 92 7.32 6.57 5.43
N ARG A 93 7.23 7.73 6.10
CA ARG A 93 8.44 8.51 6.43
C ARG A 93 9.38 7.76 7.37
N GLN A 94 8.85 7.01 8.33
CA GLN A 94 9.66 6.18 9.24
C GLN A 94 10.31 5.02 8.49
N ILE A 95 9.53 4.33 7.65
CA ILE A 95 9.99 3.23 6.80
C ILE A 95 11.09 3.71 5.84
N ALA A 96 10.90 4.84 5.16
CA ALA A 96 11.91 5.45 4.29
C ALA A 96 13.23 5.73 5.05
N GLY A 97 13.14 6.25 6.28
CA GLY A 97 14.32 6.44 7.14
C GLY A 97 15.04 5.13 7.48
N ALA A 98 14.30 4.04 7.70
CA ALA A 98 14.89 2.71 7.92
C ALA A 98 15.50 2.12 6.63
N LEU A 99 14.86 2.35 5.48
CA LEU A 99 15.34 1.89 4.18
C LEU A 99 16.65 2.57 3.77
N GLU A 100 16.83 3.86 4.06
CA GLU A 100 18.11 4.53 3.82
C GLU A 100 19.24 3.94 4.68
N LYS A 101 18.94 3.52 5.93
CA LYS A 101 19.93 2.80 6.76
C LYS A 101 20.26 1.42 6.17
N LEU A 102 19.25 0.68 5.69
CA LEU A 102 19.46 -0.60 5.01
C LEU A 102 20.34 -0.43 3.76
N ARG A 103 20.03 0.57 2.94
CA ARG A 103 20.80 0.90 1.74
C ARG A 103 22.25 1.27 2.06
N ALA A 104 22.49 2.07 3.09
CA ALA A 104 23.83 2.41 3.54
C ALA A 104 24.62 1.19 4.02
N ALA A 105 23.99 0.32 4.82
CA ALA A 105 24.61 -0.93 5.29
C ALA A 105 24.90 -1.89 4.13
N ALA A 106 23.97 -2.03 3.19
CA ALA A 106 24.12 -2.85 2.00
C ALA A 106 25.29 -2.37 1.13
N ARG A 107 25.42 -1.05 0.94
CA ARG A 107 26.53 -0.43 0.23
C ARG A 107 27.88 -0.72 0.88
N ALA A 108 27.97 -0.51 2.19
CA ALA A 108 29.21 -0.78 2.93
C ALA A 108 29.61 -2.26 2.89
N ALA A 109 28.62 -3.16 2.83
CA ALA A 109 28.82 -4.60 2.73
C ALA A 109 29.00 -5.13 1.29
N GLY A 110 28.95 -4.27 0.27
CA GLY A 110 29.05 -4.70 -1.13
C GLY A 110 27.89 -5.59 -1.59
N ARG A 111 26.66 -5.32 -1.10
CA ARG A 111 25.44 -6.10 -1.35
C ARG A 111 24.45 -5.29 -2.20
N PRO A 112 24.74 -5.05 -3.49
CA PRO A 112 23.96 -4.15 -4.33
C PRO A 112 22.51 -4.61 -4.54
N GLU A 113 22.20 -5.89 -4.32
CA GLU A 113 20.84 -6.41 -4.34
C GLU A 113 19.94 -5.77 -3.27
N TYR A 114 20.45 -5.50 -2.06
CA TYR A 114 19.65 -4.86 -1.00
C TYR A 114 19.61 -3.34 -1.12
N GLU A 115 20.60 -2.73 -1.79
CA GLU A 115 20.50 -1.33 -2.19
C GLU A 115 19.35 -1.12 -3.20
N ARG A 116 19.27 -1.98 -4.22
CA ARG A 116 18.19 -1.95 -5.21
C ARG A 116 16.83 -2.25 -4.58
N PHE A 117 16.77 -3.25 -3.70
CA PHE A 117 15.55 -3.57 -2.96
C PHE A 117 15.06 -2.36 -2.13
N ALA A 118 15.95 -1.71 -1.37
CA ALA A 118 15.58 -0.54 -0.58
C ALA A 118 15.04 0.59 -1.46
N ALA A 119 15.68 0.85 -2.61
CA ALA A 119 15.21 1.85 -3.57
C ALA A 119 13.85 1.48 -4.20
N ALA A 120 13.63 0.20 -4.54
CA ALA A 120 12.37 -0.29 -5.08
C ALA A 120 11.23 -0.13 -4.06
N LEU A 121 11.46 -0.49 -2.79
CA LEU A 121 10.45 -0.36 -1.75
C LEU A 121 10.13 1.12 -1.42
N MET A 122 11.10 2.03 -1.56
CA MET A 122 10.83 3.47 -1.47
C MET A 122 9.97 3.98 -2.63
N LEU A 123 10.19 3.47 -3.85
CA LEU A 123 9.39 3.83 -5.02
C LEU A 123 7.96 3.28 -4.94
N HIS A 124 7.81 2.08 -4.39
CA HIS A 124 6.52 1.47 -4.08
C HIS A 124 5.69 2.37 -3.15
N ALA A 125 6.25 2.78 -2.01
CA ALA A 125 5.58 3.72 -1.10
C ALA A 125 5.17 5.04 -1.79
N GLN A 126 6.02 5.59 -2.68
CA GLN A 126 5.66 6.79 -3.44
C GLN A 126 4.52 6.55 -4.44
N THR A 127 4.41 5.35 -4.98
CA THR A 127 3.32 4.96 -5.88
C THR A 127 2.01 4.89 -5.12
N GLU A 128 2.03 4.35 -3.90
CA GLU A 128 0.90 4.34 -2.99
C GLU A 128 0.43 5.77 -2.65
N GLU A 129 1.35 6.63 -2.21
CA GLU A 129 1.04 8.01 -1.83
C GLU A 129 0.47 8.85 -2.98
N ARG A 130 1.01 8.68 -4.19
CA ARG A 130 0.72 9.57 -5.32
C ARG A 130 -0.38 9.03 -6.22
N VAL A 131 -0.62 7.73 -6.21
CA VAL A 131 -1.53 7.07 -7.15
C VAL A 131 -2.57 6.24 -6.42
N LEU A 132 -2.14 5.26 -5.62
CA LEU A 132 -3.07 4.23 -5.14
C LEU A 132 -3.99 4.76 -4.03
N TYR A 133 -3.48 5.43 -3.00
CA TYR A 133 -4.34 5.96 -1.94
C TYR A 133 -5.29 7.05 -2.44
N PRO A 134 -4.86 8.03 -3.26
CA PRO A 134 -5.78 8.99 -3.86
C PRO A 134 -6.86 8.30 -4.71
N ALA A 135 -6.49 7.30 -5.52
CA ALA A 135 -7.46 6.54 -6.31
C ALA A 135 -8.48 5.82 -5.43
N ALA A 136 -8.03 5.11 -4.38
CA ALA A 136 -8.92 4.44 -3.43
C ALA A 136 -9.89 5.41 -2.74
N ILE A 137 -9.43 6.60 -2.35
CA ILE A 137 -10.29 7.64 -1.78
C ILE A 137 -11.32 8.12 -2.81
N LEU A 138 -10.90 8.40 -4.04
CA LEU A 138 -11.79 8.87 -5.12
C LEU A 138 -12.85 7.84 -5.51
N ILE A 139 -12.53 6.54 -5.45
CA ILE A 139 -13.52 5.46 -5.64
C ILE A 139 -14.65 5.60 -4.61
N GLY A 140 -14.32 5.79 -3.33
CA GLY A 140 -15.32 5.95 -2.28
C GLY A 140 -16.18 7.20 -2.49
N GLU A 141 -15.57 8.32 -2.90
CA GLU A 141 -16.30 9.56 -3.21
C GLU A 141 -17.23 9.40 -4.41
N HIS A 142 -16.75 8.74 -5.47
CA HIS A 142 -17.53 8.49 -6.68
C HIS A 142 -18.72 7.56 -6.41
N VAL A 143 -18.50 6.43 -5.73
CA VAL A 143 -19.58 5.51 -5.34
C VAL A 143 -20.64 6.22 -4.50
N ALA A 144 -20.23 7.02 -3.51
CA ALA A 144 -21.17 7.76 -2.67
C ALA A 144 -21.99 8.79 -3.48
N SER A 145 -21.37 9.51 -4.41
CA SER A 145 -22.07 10.48 -5.26
C SER A 145 -23.06 9.79 -6.20
N SER A 146 -22.63 8.77 -6.92
CA SER A 146 -23.46 8.08 -7.91
C SER A 146 -24.67 7.37 -7.30
N LEU A 147 -24.53 6.80 -6.10
CA LEU A 147 -25.66 6.17 -5.41
C LEU A 147 -26.67 7.20 -4.87
N ASN A 148 -26.21 8.39 -4.45
CA ASN A 148 -27.11 9.47 -4.05
C ASN A 148 -27.89 10.05 -5.24
N GLU A 149 -27.24 10.21 -6.40
CA GLU A 149 -27.90 10.63 -7.65
C GLU A 149 -28.96 9.61 -8.10
N ALA A 150 -28.67 8.32 -8.00
CA ALA A 150 -29.64 7.27 -8.32
C ALA A 150 -30.90 7.35 -7.44
N ILE A 151 -30.76 7.70 -6.15
CA ILE A 151 -31.90 7.88 -5.24
C ILE A 151 -32.69 9.15 -5.58
N ALA A 152 -32.04 10.24 -5.99
CA ALA A 152 -32.69 11.51 -6.29
C ALA A 152 -33.50 11.52 -7.60
N THR A 153 -33.32 10.51 -8.45
CA THR A 153 -33.96 10.40 -9.78
C THR A 153 -35.18 9.47 -9.79
N HIS A 154 -35.56 8.92 -8.63
CA HIS A 154 -36.73 8.07 -8.40
C HIS A 154 -37.70 8.70 -7.42
#